data_AF-A0A2N1KM24-F1
#
_entry.id   AF-A0A2N1KM24-F1
#
_cell.length_a   1.000
_cell.length_b   1.000
_cell.length_c   1.000
_cell.angle_alpha   90.00
_cell.angle_beta   90.00
_cell.angle_gamma   90.00
#
_symmetry.space_group_name_H-M   'P 1'
#
loop_
_entity.id
_entity.type
_entity.pdbx_description
1 polymer ?
#
loop_
_entity_poly.entity_id
_entity_poly.type
_entity_poly.pdbx_seq_one_letter_code
_entity_poly.pdbx_strand_id
1 'polypeptide(L)'
;MDTTPKWYNLRGPYRNFSMIVNNRIQVIHIGAIGQLANGVKFHALLSQSWNRGRPFSLEPIPGGVKQFSGLLEVVVPSGLWGGLEWKGSLAADAGQWLTPSVAGMLTLRKTGWF
;
A
#
# COMPACT_ATOMS: atom_id res chain seq x y z
N MET A 1 -5.58 -13.40 -3.66
CA MET A 1 -6.63 -13.96 -2.78
C MET A 1 -7.15 -12.83 -1.91
N ASP A 2 -8.46 -12.71 -1.74
CA ASP A 2 -9.03 -11.74 -0.79
C ASP A 2 -8.51 -12.03 0.63
N THR A 3 -8.28 -10.99 1.43
CA THR A 3 -7.65 -11.13 2.77
C THR A 3 -8.66 -11.09 3.91
N THR A 4 -9.93 -10.78 3.62
CA THR A 4 -10.96 -10.52 4.64
C THR A 4 -11.98 -11.65 4.65
N PRO A 5 -12.23 -12.31 5.80
CA PRO A 5 -13.11 -13.49 5.86
C PRO A 5 -14.53 -13.30 5.34
N LYS A 6 -15.06 -12.07 5.44
CA LYS A 6 -16.40 -11.72 4.94
C LYS A 6 -16.56 -11.84 3.41
N TRP A 7 -15.45 -11.87 2.69
CA TRP A 7 -15.41 -12.04 1.23
C TRP A 7 -15.11 -13.48 0.81
N TYR A 8 -14.95 -14.40 1.77
CA TYR A 8 -14.72 -15.82 1.46
C TYR A 8 -16.01 -16.50 1.05
N ASN A 9 -15.89 -17.46 0.15
CA ASN A 9 -16.98 -18.35 -0.26
C ASN A 9 -18.22 -17.61 -0.78
N LEU A 10 -18.01 -16.46 -1.43
CA LEU A 10 -19.09 -15.74 -2.09
C LEU A 10 -19.74 -16.66 -3.13
N ARG A 11 -21.02 -16.99 -2.92
CA ARG A 11 -21.80 -17.86 -3.80
C ARG A 11 -22.44 -17.02 -4.90
N GLY A 12 -22.08 -17.31 -6.15
CA GLY A 12 -22.74 -16.70 -7.31
C GLY A 12 -24.16 -17.26 -7.52
N PRO A 13 -24.91 -16.71 -8.50
CA PRO A 13 -26.30 -17.10 -8.81
C PRO A 13 -26.49 -18.59 -9.20
N TYR A 14 -25.41 -19.36 -9.34
CA TYR A 14 -25.43 -20.79 -9.67
C TYR A 14 -24.69 -21.66 -8.65
N ARG A 15 -24.54 -21.22 -7.39
CA ARG A 15 -23.80 -21.92 -6.31
C ARG A 15 -22.32 -22.21 -6.58
N ASN A 16 -21.77 -21.74 -7.70
CA ASN A 16 -20.34 -21.81 -7.98
C ASN A 16 -19.57 -20.79 -7.12
N PHE A 17 -18.36 -21.17 -6.69
CA PHE A 17 -17.39 -20.21 -6.18
C PHE A 17 -17.12 -19.19 -7.25
N SER A 18 -17.28 -17.92 -6.91
CA SER A 18 -17.07 -16.85 -7.85
C SER A 18 -16.04 -15.89 -7.28
N MET A 19 -15.06 -15.58 -8.12
CA MET A 19 -14.04 -14.57 -7.82
C MET A 19 -14.66 -13.18 -7.93
N ILE A 20 -14.14 -12.23 -7.15
CA ILE A 20 -14.54 -10.82 -7.28
C ILE A 20 -14.07 -10.31 -8.64
N VAL A 21 -14.98 -10.25 -9.62
CA VAL A 21 -14.78 -9.56 -10.90
C VAL A 21 -15.36 -8.16 -10.75
N ASN A 22 -14.48 -7.15 -10.71
CA ASN A 22 -14.90 -5.79 -10.36
C ASN A 22 -14.06 -4.74 -11.09
N ASN A 23 -14.73 -3.90 -11.89
CA ASN A 23 -14.13 -2.81 -12.65
C ASN A 23 -14.55 -1.42 -12.11
N ARG A 24 -15.12 -1.34 -10.91
CA ARG A 24 -15.69 -0.11 -10.32
C ARG A 24 -14.88 0.37 -9.13
N ILE A 25 -13.64 0.76 -9.39
CA ILE A 25 -12.70 1.25 -8.40
C ILE A 25 -12.28 2.66 -8.78
N GLN A 26 -12.21 3.55 -7.78
CA GLN A 26 -11.65 4.89 -7.91
C GLN A 26 -10.47 5.01 -6.95
N VAL A 27 -9.38 5.61 -7.39
CA VAL A 27 -8.18 5.78 -6.57
C VAL A 27 -7.60 7.17 -6.77
N ILE A 28 -7.14 7.77 -5.69
CA ILE A 28 -6.31 8.98 -5.69
C ILE A 28 -4.95 8.61 -5.11
N HIS A 29 -3.89 9.03 -5.80
CA HIS A 29 -2.51 8.85 -5.38
C HIS A 29 -1.86 10.21 -5.17
N ILE A 30 -1.13 10.35 -4.07
CA ILE A 30 -0.29 11.50 -3.78
C ILE A 30 1.10 10.98 -3.44
N GLY A 31 2.11 11.50 -4.13
CA GLY A 31 3.50 11.12 -3.93
C GLY A 31 4.37 12.33 -3.67
N ALA A 32 5.38 12.15 -2.81
CA ALA A 32 6.43 13.12 -2.59
C ALA A 32 7.79 12.41 -2.58
N ILE A 33 8.75 12.97 -3.30
CA ILE A 33 10.13 12.52 -3.29
C ILE A 33 11.04 13.75 -3.16
N GLY A 34 12.12 13.62 -2.41
CA GLY A 34 13.05 14.72 -2.26
C GLY A 34 14.34 14.33 -1.59
N GLN A 35 15.27 15.27 -1.64
CA GLN A 35 16.56 15.19 -0.98
C GLN A 35 16.84 16.52 -0.27
N LEU A 36 17.25 16.45 0.99
CA LEU A 36 17.66 17.60 1.79
C LEU A 36 19.12 17.94 1.52
N ALA A 37 19.55 19.16 1.88
CA ALA A 37 20.93 19.63 1.69
C ALA A 37 21.97 18.77 2.41
N ASN A 38 21.59 18.10 3.50
CA ASN A 38 22.43 17.16 4.25
C ASN A 38 22.50 15.75 3.62
N GLY A 39 21.91 15.55 2.43
CA GLY A 39 21.93 14.28 1.70
C GLY A 39 20.85 13.28 2.12
N VAL A 40 20.03 13.59 3.14
CA VAL A 40 18.88 12.74 3.50
C VAL A 40 17.88 12.72 2.37
N LYS A 41 17.49 11.52 1.93
CA LYS A 41 16.48 11.32 0.89
C LYS A 41 15.20 10.81 1.52
N PHE A 42 14.06 11.24 1.02
CA PHE A 42 12.76 10.73 1.44
C PHE A 42 11.89 10.40 0.24
N HIS A 43 11.01 9.43 0.44
CA HIS A 43 10.03 8.99 -0.54
C HIS A 43 8.75 8.61 0.20
N ALA A 44 7.66 9.32 -0.10
CA ALA A 44 6.35 9.08 0.50
C ALA A 44 5.33 8.83 -0.61
N LEU A 45 4.57 7.74 -0.50
CA LEU A 45 3.48 7.39 -1.42
C LEU A 45 2.23 7.15 -0.59
N LEU A 46 1.16 7.88 -0.90
CA LEU A 46 -0.13 7.78 -0.23
C LEU A 46 -1.21 7.48 -1.26
N SER A 47 -2.10 6.56 -0.94
CA SER A 47 -3.18 6.14 -1.82
C SER A 47 -4.48 6.05 -1.04
N GLN A 48 -5.55 6.63 -1.57
CA GLN A 48 -6.90 6.45 -1.08
C GLN A 48 -7.74 5.87 -2.20
N SER A 49 -8.36 4.72 -1.94
CA SER A 49 -9.25 4.05 -2.88
C SER A 49 -10.66 3.92 -2.35
N TRP A 50 -11.60 3.85 -3.28
CA TRP A 50 -13.01 3.57 -3.08
C TRP A 50 -13.41 2.44 -4.03
N ASN A 51 -13.71 1.28 -3.47
CA ASN A 51 -14.26 0.17 -4.22
C ASN A 51 -15.79 0.22 -4.19
N ARG A 52 -16.42 0.45 -5.33
CA ARG A 52 -17.89 0.54 -5.45
C ARG A 52 -18.52 -0.72 -6.03
N GLY A 53 -17.74 -1.70 -6.47
CA GLY A 53 -18.31 -2.91 -7.05
C GLY A 53 -18.81 -3.88 -5.98
N ARG A 54 -19.84 -4.63 -6.34
CA ARG A 54 -20.36 -5.76 -5.56
C ARG A 54 -20.06 -7.06 -6.29
N PRO A 55 -19.71 -8.13 -5.56
CA PRO A 55 -19.87 -9.47 -6.09
C PRO A 55 -21.37 -9.70 -6.40
N PHE A 56 -21.71 -10.03 -7.65
CA PHE A 56 -23.05 -10.47 -8.11
C PHE A 56 -24.18 -9.44 -8.12
N SER A 57 -23.91 -8.16 -7.92
CA SER A 57 -24.92 -7.11 -8.12
C SER A 57 -24.42 -6.04 -9.07
N LEU A 58 -25.31 -5.60 -9.96
CA LEU A 58 -25.07 -4.50 -10.89
C LEU A 58 -25.09 -3.13 -10.21
N GLU A 59 -25.65 -3.04 -9.00
CA GLU A 59 -25.76 -1.79 -8.25
C GLU A 59 -24.46 -1.51 -7.47
N PRO A 60 -23.91 -0.28 -7.58
CA PRO A 60 -22.73 0.08 -6.83
C PRO A 60 -23.01 0.15 -5.32
N ILE A 61 -21.98 -0.08 -4.49
CA ILE A 61 -22.05 0.20 -3.05
C ILE A 61 -22.10 1.74 -2.89
N PRO A 62 -23.17 2.31 -2.30
CA PRO A 62 -23.22 3.74 -2.04
C PRO A 62 -22.05 4.17 -1.16
N GLY A 63 -21.31 5.21 -1.58
CA GLY A 63 -20.12 5.69 -0.87
C GLY A 63 -18.84 4.83 -1.03
N GLY A 64 -18.97 3.58 -1.50
CA GLY A 64 -17.85 2.64 -1.71
C GLY A 64 -17.17 2.17 -0.42
N VAL A 65 -16.53 1.00 -0.51
CA VAL A 65 -15.63 0.50 0.55
C VAL A 65 -14.30 1.22 0.43
N LYS A 66 -13.87 1.88 1.51
CA LYS A 66 -12.66 2.71 1.52
C LYS A 66 -11.44 1.88 1.95
N GLN A 67 -10.32 2.13 1.29
CA GLN A 67 -9.01 1.61 1.68
C GLN A 67 -7.94 2.69 1.50
N PHE A 68 -7.17 2.91 2.54
CA PHE A 68 -5.99 3.75 2.57
C PHE A 68 -4.74 2.87 2.59
N SER A 69 -3.72 3.27 1.83
CA SER A 69 -2.40 2.65 1.78
C SER A 69 -1.33 3.73 1.75
N GLY A 70 -0.34 3.62 2.63
CA GLY A 70 0.76 4.58 2.75
C GLY A 70 2.11 3.88 2.83
N LEU A 71 3.13 4.48 2.22
CA LEU A 71 4.53 4.11 2.32
C LEU A 71 5.35 5.37 2.60
N LEU A 72 6.25 5.30 3.58
CA LEU A 72 7.27 6.30 3.85
C LEU A 72 8.62 5.62 3.90
N GLU A 73 9.57 6.13 3.14
CA GLU A 73 10.97 5.71 3.14
C GLU A 73 11.86 6.91 3.41
N VAL A 74 12.88 6.70 4.24
CA VAL A 74 13.91 7.68 4.55
C VAL A 74 15.26 7.02 4.41
N VAL A 75 16.16 7.63 3.63
CA VAL A 75 17.54 7.21 3.48
C VAL A 75 18.44 8.26 4.11
N VAL A 76 19.25 7.85 5.07
CA VAL A 76 20.22 8.70 5.78
C VAL A 76 21.62 8.26 5.41
N PRO A 77 22.44 9.12 4.77
CA PRO A 77 23.85 8.83 4.59
C PRO A 77 24.56 8.87 5.94
N SER A 78 25.35 7.84 6.21
CA SER A 78 26.24 7.75 7.35
C SER A 78 27.62 8.24 6.92
N GLY A 79 28.15 9.24 7.64
CA GLY A 79 29.54 9.66 7.50
C GLY A 79 30.56 8.60 8.00
N LEU A 80 30.08 7.57 8.69
CA LEU A 80 30.91 6.45 9.14
C LEU A 80 31.20 5.50 7.98
N TRP A 81 32.48 5.15 7.82
CA TRP A 81 33.00 4.15 6.88
C TRP A 81 32.78 4.49 5.39
N GLY A 82 32.76 5.78 5.06
CA GLY A 82 32.94 6.28 3.68
C GLY A 82 31.92 5.73 2.68
N GLY A 83 30.63 6.03 2.85
CA GLY A 83 29.56 5.61 1.94
C GLY A 83 28.59 4.58 2.53
N LEU A 84 28.46 4.51 3.85
CA LEU A 84 27.38 3.74 4.47
C LEU A 84 26.07 4.53 4.39
N GLU A 85 24.94 3.87 4.19
CA GLU A 85 23.61 4.47 4.15
C GLU A 85 22.62 3.60 4.92
N TRP A 86 21.77 4.25 5.71
CA TRP A 86 20.65 3.61 6.41
C TRP A 86 19.36 3.95 5.69
N LYS A 87 18.56 2.94 5.35
CA LYS A 87 17.20 3.14 4.84
C LYS A 87 16.20 2.58 5.83
N GLY A 88 15.32 3.44 6.35
CA GLY A 88 14.12 3.02 7.07
C GLY A 88 12.91 3.13 6.15
N SER A 89 12.02 2.14 6.18
CA SER A 89 10.74 2.20 5.49
C SER A 89 9.61 1.75 6.41
N LEU A 90 8.47 2.44 6.33
CA LEU A 90 7.24 2.14 7.03
C LEU A 90 6.10 2.11 6.03
N ALA A 91 5.33 1.02 6.02
CA ALA A 91 4.13 0.87 5.22
C ALA A 91 2.92 0.64 6.14
N ALA A 92 1.78 1.21 5.79
CA ALA A 92 0.53 1.05 6.53
C ALA A 92 -0.65 0.94 5.57
N ASP A 93 -1.53 -0.02 5.84
CA ASP A 93 -2.79 -0.23 5.16
C ASP A 93 -3.92 -0.17 6.19
N ALA A 94 -4.96 0.60 5.90
CA ALA A 94 -6.11 0.74 6.77
C ALA A 94 -7.39 0.90 5.96
N GLY A 95 -8.46 0.25 6.40
CA GLY A 95 -9.74 0.37 5.71
C GLY A 95 -10.66 -0.79 5.97
N GLN A 96 -11.66 -0.89 5.11
CA GLN A 96 -12.74 -1.86 5.23
C GLN A 96 -12.65 -2.96 4.16
N TRP A 97 -11.73 -2.82 3.20
CA TRP A 97 -11.58 -3.76 2.08
C TRP A 97 -10.62 -4.89 2.45
N LEU A 98 -9.39 -4.51 2.81
CA LEU A 98 -8.34 -5.44 3.26
C LEU A 98 -8.20 -5.38 4.78
N THR A 99 -7.57 -6.41 5.34
CA THR A 99 -7.22 -6.44 6.76
C THR A 99 -6.19 -5.33 7.03
N PRO A 100 -6.42 -4.43 8.00
CA PRO A 100 -5.45 -3.41 8.34
C PRO A 100 -4.10 -4.03 8.75
N SER A 101 -3.01 -3.43 8.29
CA SER A 101 -1.66 -3.92 8.53
C SER A 101 -0.65 -2.79 8.59
N VAL A 102 0.43 -3.00 9.34
CA VAL A 102 1.59 -2.11 9.38
C VAL A 102 2.84 -2.98 9.25
N ALA A 103 3.79 -2.53 8.43
CA ALA A 103 5.07 -3.19 8.23
C ALA A 103 6.20 -2.18 8.22
N GLY A 104 7.35 -2.58 8.77
CA GLY A 104 8.57 -1.77 8.78
C GLY A 104 9.76 -2.58 8.26
N MET A 105 10.73 -1.89 7.67
CA MET A 105 11.99 -2.49 7.25
C MET A 105 13.14 -1.50 7.48
N LEU A 106 14.26 -2.03 7.97
CA LEU A 106 15.51 -1.31 8.10
C LEU A 106 16.53 -1.99 7.20
N THR A 107 17.21 -1.20 6.37
CA THR A 107 18.22 -1.68 5.43
C THR A 107 19.51 -0.89 5.64
N LEU A 108 20.62 -1.61 5.64
CA LEU A 108 21.96 -1.04 5.62
C LEU A 108 22.57 -1.24 4.24
N ARG A 109 23.10 -0.19 3.64
CA ARG A 109 23.74 -0.24 2.32
C ARG A 109 25.12 0.40 2.40
N LYS A 110 26.15 -0.30 1.94
CA LYS A 110 27.48 0.28 1.68
C LYS A 110 27.59 0.59 0.19
N THR A 111 27.89 1.84 -0.13
CA THR A 111 28.25 2.32 -1.47
C THR A 111 29.75 2.69 -1.49
N GLY A 112 30.42 2.41 -2.61
CA GLY A 112 31.88 2.63 -2.81
C GLY A 112 32.68 1.34 -3.03
N TRP A 113 33.92 1.48 -3.52
CA TRP A 113 34.94 0.42 -3.50
C TRP A 113 35.76 0.54 -2.21
N PHE A 114 36.34 -0.59 -1.80
CA PHE A 114 37.17 -0.83 -0.59
C PHE A 114 37.62 0.42 0.15
#